data_AF-A0A7S0IQN1-F1
#
_entry.id   AF-A0A7S0IQN1-F1
#
_cell.length_a   1.000
_cell.length_b   1.000
_cell.length_c   1.000
_cell.angle_alpha   90.00
_cell.angle_beta   90.00
_cell.angle_gamma   90.00
#
_symmetry.space_group_name_H-M   'P 1'
#
loop_
_entity.id
_entity.type
_entity.pdbx_description
1 polymer ?
#
loop_
_entity_poly.entity_id
_entity_poly.type
_entity_poly.pdbx_seq_one_letter_code
_entity_poly.pdbx_strand_id
1 'polypeptide(L)'
;SSDALCECGGESLLRPPPSPPLAPGIPEGGCNSTTWPDVKEECGACKVLVDNFYTYETCDGYCGHVGRACTAAFEEEDNDCVEETELACDTIHFSSDVLCECGGELLLRPPPSAPPRPELPDGLCDTTAWPDVQEACTEVSPCTVLVENFPKYETCDGYCAYAGRACTAAFEEDDDDCVPDGAMKCNYPLDSSDALCECGGESLLRPPPSPPLAPGIPEGGCNSTTWPDV
;
A
#
# COMPACT_ATOMS: atom_id res chain seq x y z
N SER A 1 -78.62 16.33 -29.67
CA SER A 1 -77.26 16.79 -29.35
C SER A 1 -76.85 16.08 -28.09
N SER A 2 -76.11 14.96 -28.16
CA SER A 2 -74.62 14.93 -28.21
C SER A 2 -74.09 15.54 -26.89
N ASP A 3 -73.35 14.88 -25.98
CA ASP A 3 -72.42 13.74 -25.95
C ASP A 3 -72.31 13.26 -24.47
N ALA A 4 -72.44 11.97 -24.12
CA ALA A 4 -71.42 10.92 -23.97
C ALA A 4 -70.40 11.04 -22.79
N LEU A 5 -70.43 10.01 -21.92
CA LEU A 5 -69.35 9.32 -21.16
C LEU A 5 -68.90 9.75 -19.74
N CYS A 6 -69.33 8.91 -18.77
CA CYS A 6 -68.58 8.04 -17.83
C CYS A 6 -67.52 8.54 -16.81
N GLU A 7 -67.44 7.73 -15.74
CA GLU A 7 -67.00 7.97 -14.36
C GLU A 7 -65.51 7.72 -14.02
N CYS A 8 -65.21 7.93 -12.71
CA CYS A 8 -64.06 7.49 -11.89
C CYS A 8 -62.81 8.41 -11.98
N GLY A 9 -62.13 8.84 -10.92
CA GLY A 9 -62.02 8.42 -9.51
C GLY A 9 -60.54 8.60 -9.11
N GLY A 10 -60.25 8.88 -7.83
CA GLY A 10 -58.92 8.66 -7.26
C GLY A 10 -58.04 9.90 -7.07
N GLU A 11 -57.61 10.07 -5.83
CA GLU A 11 -56.78 11.13 -5.28
C GLU A 11 -55.45 11.30 -6.05
N SER A 12 -55.15 12.54 -6.41
CA SER A 12 -53.91 12.89 -7.12
C SER A 12 -52.71 12.82 -6.17
N LEU A 13 -52.20 11.59 -5.97
CA LEU A 13 -50.86 11.35 -5.45
C LEU A 13 -49.85 11.95 -6.43
N LEU A 14 -49.26 13.07 -6.04
CA LEU A 14 -48.12 13.68 -6.71
C LEU A 14 -47.01 12.63 -6.82
N ARG A 15 -46.75 12.11 -8.03
CA ARG A 15 -45.57 11.27 -8.29
C ARG A 15 -44.32 12.10 -7.99
N PRO A 16 -43.35 11.58 -7.21
CA PRO A 16 -42.03 12.19 -7.16
C PRO A 16 -41.44 12.24 -8.58
N PRO A 17 -40.58 13.23 -8.88
CA PRO A 17 -39.94 13.34 -10.19
C PRO A 17 -39.18 12.04 -10.50
N PRO A 18 -39.07 11.63 -11.78
CA PRO A 18 -38.24 10.50 -12.13
C PRO A 18 -36.81 10.79 -11.68
N SER A 19 -36.26 9.90 -10.85
CA SER A 19 -34.85 9.91 -10.50
C SER A 19 -34.02 9.97 -11.79
N PRO A 20 -32.89 10.69 -11.79
CA PRO A 20 -31.99 10.69 -12.94
C PRO A 20 -31.65 9.24 -13.30
N PRO A 21 -31.51 8.91 -14.60
CA PRO A 21 -31.14 7.57 -15.01
C PRO A 21 -29.85 7.18 -14.29
N LEU A 22 -29.94 6.11 -13.48
CA LEU A 22 -28.80 5.41 -12.93
C LEU A 22 -27.78 5.22 -14.06
N ALA A 23 -26.55 5.61 -13.76
CA ALA A 23 -25.44 5.53 -14.71
C ALA A 23 -25.38 4.13 -15.36
N PRO A 24 -24.89 4.02 -16.60
CA PRO A 24 -24.79 2.76 -17.32
C PRO A 24 -24.11 1.71 -16.46
N GLY A 25 -24.77 0.56 -16.31
CA GLY A 25 -24.29 -0.57 -15.52
C GLY A 25 -22.81 -0.84 -15.78
N ILE A 26 -22.04 -0.73 -14.69
CA ILE A 26 -20.69 -1.26 -14.58
C ILE A 26 -20.77 -2.74 -14.98
N PRO A 27 -19.91 -3.23 -15.90
CA PRO A 27 -19.92 -4.63 -16.27
C PRO A 27 -19.79 -5.52 -15.03
N GLU A 28 -20.58 -6.59 -14.98
CA GLU A 28 -20.56 -7.60 -13.92
C GLU A 28 -19.25 -8.40 -13.88
N GLY A 29 -18.14 -7.73 -13.55
CA GLY A 29 -16.96 -8.32 -12.96
C GLY A 29 -17.15 -8.30 -11.45
N GLY A 30 -17.94 -9.25 -10.95
CA GLY A 30 -18.36 -9.30 -9.54
C GLY A 30 -17.18 -9.14 -8.58
N CYS A 31 -17.37 -8.33 -7.55
CA CYS A 31 -16.42 -8.27 -6.45
C CYS A 31 -16.47 -9.57 -5.69
N ASN A 32 -15.37 -10.30 -5.70
CA ASN A 32 -15.19 -11.48 -4.86
C ASN A 32 -14.46 -11.06 -3.59
N SER A 33 -15.18 -10.43 -2.66
CA SER A 33 -14.65 -9.96 -1.37
C SER A 33 -14.03 -11.09 -0.54
N THR A 34 -14.46 -12.33 -0.76
CA THR A 34 -13.96 -13.51 -0.05
C THR A 34 -12.49 -13.83 -0.34
N THR A 35 -11.90 -13.23 -1.38
CA THR A 35 -10.46 -13.38 -1.69
C THR A 35 -9.65 -12.14 -1.31
N TRP A 36 -10.25 -11.14 -0.66
CA TRP A 36 -9.54 -9.94 -0.27
C TRP A 36 -8.81 -10.18 1.07
N PRO A 37 -7.59 -9.65 1.25
CA PRO A 37 -6.88 -9.73 2.52
C PRO A 37 -7.55 -8.85 3.56
N ASP A 38 -7.27 -9.16 4.84
CA ASP A 38 -7.73 -8.40 6.00
C ASP A 38 -9.22 -8.05 5.98
N VAL A 39 -10.08 -8.99 5.59
CA VAL A 39 -11.54 -8.81 5.68
C VAL A 39 -12.03 -9.29 7.05
N LYS A 40 -12.55 -8.36 7.84
CA LYS A 40 -13.22 -8.65 9.11
C LYS A 40 -14.64 -9.16 8.88
N GLU A 41 -15.39 -8.44 8.03
CA GLU A 41 -16.77 -8.79 7.68
C GLU A 41 -17.12 -8.42 6.22
N GLU A 42 -17.89 -9.27 5.56
CA GLU A 42 -18.41 -9.03 4.21
C GLU A 42 -19.73 -8.24 4.29
N CYS A 43 -19.65 -6.93 4.07
CA CYS A 43 -20.74 -5.97 4.30
C CYS A 43 -21.58 -5.64 3.05
N GLY A 44 -21.31 -6.29 1.93
CA GLY A 44 -22.12 -6.17 0.71
C GLY A 44 -21.36 -6.53 -0.54
N ALA A 45 -22.00 -6.34 -1.70
CA ALA A 45 -21.32 -6.48 -2.98
C ALA A 45 -20.23 -5.41 -3.07
N CYS A 46 -18.96 -5.84 -3.13
CA CYS A 46 -17.80 -4.96 -3.17
C CYS A 46 -17.52 -4.18 -1.87
N LYS A 47 -18.22 -4.47 -0.77
CA LYS A 47 -18.10 -3.71 0.48
C LYS A 47 -17.63 -4.64 1.59
N VAL A 48 -16.56 -4.25 2.27
CA VAL A 48 -15.98 -5.01 3.38
C VAL A 48 -15.69 -4.09 4.55
N LEU A 49 -15.82 -4.63 5.75
CA LEU A 49 -15.19 -4.09 6.94
C LEU A 49 -13.75 -4.60 6.94
N VAL A 50 -12.80 -3.70 6.74
CA VAL A 50 -11.36 -4.01 6.65
C VAL A 50 -10.80 -4.12 8.07
N ASP A 51 -10.13 -5.22 8.39
CA ASP A 51 -9.31 -5.40 9.59
C ASP A 51 -7.91 -4.81 9.36
N ASN A 52 -7.13 -4.59 10.42
CA ASN A 52 -5.78 -4.03 10.34
C ASN A 52 -5.68 -2.79 9.42
N PHE A 53 -6.70 -1.92 9.44
CA PHE A 53 -6.81 -0.83 8.47
C PHE A 53 -5.64 0.15 8.49
N TYR A 54 -4.94 0.23 9.63
CA TYR A 54 -3.72 1.04 9.79
C TYR A 54 -2.63 0.73 8.76
N THR A 55 -2.56 -0.48 8.21
CA THR A 55 -1.61 -0.88 7.16
C THR A 55 -1.93 -0.21 5.81
N TYR A 56 -3.19 0.11 5.57
CA TYR A 56 -3.68 0.66 4.31
C TYR A 56 -3.86 2.19 4.35
N GLU A 57 -4.00 2.76 5.56
CA GLU A 57 -4.24 4.18 5.90
C GLU A 57 -5.53 4.79 5.32
N THR A 58 -5.97 4.34 4.15
CA THR A 58 -7.05 4.90 3.32
C THR A 58 -7.77 3.77 2.57
N CYS A 59 -9.05 3.96 2.23
CA CYS A 59 -9.76 2.99 1.39
C CYS A 59 -9.22 2.97 -0.05
N ASP A 60 -8.64 4.06 -0.55
CA ASP A 60 -7.88 4.03 -1.81
C ASP A 60 -6.67 3.09 -1.74
N GLY A 61 -5.96 3.08 -0.61
CA GLY A 61 -4.85 2.16 -0.35
C GLY A 61 -5.31 0.70 -0.35
N TYR A 62 -6.34 0.38 0.42
CA TYR A 62 -6.90 -0.96 0.50
C TYR A 62 -7.47 -1.44 -0.84
N CYS A 63 -8.33 -0.64 -1.47
CA CYS A 63 -8.92 -1.00 -2.76
C CYS A 63 -7.85 -1.14 -3.86
N GLY A 64 -6.83 -0.28 -3.84
CA GLY A 64 -5.68 -0.36 -4.74
C GLY A 64 -4.89 -1.65 -4.58
N HIS A 65 -4.69 -2.11 -3.33
CA HIS A 65 -4.03 -3.38 -3.03
C HIS A 65 -4.76 -4.56 -3.65
N VAL A 66 -6.10 -4.59 -3.61
CA VAL A 66 -6.91 -5.64 -4.26
C VAL A 66 -7.18 -5.40 -5.76
N GLY A 67 -6.49 -4.44 -6.38
CA GLY A 67 -6.56 -4.13 -7.81
C GLY A 67 -7.87 -3.43 -8.24
N ARG A 68 -8.54 -2.75 -7.32
CA ARG A 68 -9.85 -2.10 -7.51
C ARG A 68 -9.78 -0.60 -7.19
N ALA A 69 -10.81 0.14 -7.56
CA ALA A 69 -10.95 1.54 -7.16
C ALA A 69 -11.85 1.65 -5.93
N CYS A 70 -11.52 2.55 -5.01
CA CYS A 70 -12.48 2.93 -3.97
C CYS A 70 -13.65 3.68 -4.62
N THR A 71 -14.87 3.19 -4.39
CA THR A 71 -16.12 3.85 -4.80
C THR A 71 -16.77 4.60 -3.66
N ALA A 72 -16.57 4.13 -2.42
CA ALA A 72 -17.02 4.79 -1.22
C ALA A 72 -16.23 4.29 0.00
N ALA A 73 -16.15 5.13 1.03
CA ALA A 73 -15.53 4.82 2.31
C ALA A 73 -16.45 5.31 3.44
N PHE A 74 -16.57 4.53 4.51
CA PHE A 74 -17.41 4.86 5.64
C PHE A 74 -16.73 4.47 6.95
N GLU A 75 -16.96 5.27 7.97
CA GLU A 75 -16.72 4.89 9.35
C GLU A 75 -17.95 4.24 9.95
N GLU A 76 -17.70 3.26 10.82
CA GLU A 76 -18.68 2.55 11.65
C GLU A 76 -18.34 2.76 13.15
N GLU A 77 -19.30 2.56 14.06
CA GLU A 77 -19.09 2.76 15.51
C GLU A 77 -19.10 1.46 16.36
N ASP A 78 -19.49 0.32 15.80
CA ASP A 78 -19.84 -0.91 16.55
C ASP A 78 -19.23 -2.21 16.00
N ASN A 79 -18.16 -2.12 15.21
CA ASN A 79 -17.51 -3.22 14.49
C ASN A 79 -18.50 -3.96 13.58
N ASP A 80 -19.39 -3.22 12.94
CA ASP A 80 -20.48 -3.76 12.14
C ASP A 80 -20.54 -3.12 10.74
N CYS A 81 -21.48 -3.59 9.93
CA CYS A 81 -21.68 -3.11 8.56
C CYS A 81 -22.57 -1.85 8.47
N VAL A 82 -22.78 -1.12 9.57
CA VAL A 82 -23.62 0.08 9.59
C VAL A 82 -22.76 1.30 9.29
N GLU A 83 -23.16 2.01 8.23
CA GLU A 83 -22.54 3.26 7.82
C GLU A 83 -22.93 4.38 8.80
N GLU A 84 -21.98 4.97 9.50
CA GLU A 84 -22.22 6.10 10.40
C GLU A 84 -21.75 7.42 9.76
N THR A 85 -20.49 7.47 9.32
CA THR A 85 -19.93 8.68 8.70
C THR A 85 -19.30 8.37 7.35
N GLU A 86 -19.73 9.09 6.31
CA GLU A 86 -19.08 9.02 4.99
C GLU A 86 -17.69 9.66 5.04
N LEU A 87 -16.69 8.93 4.56
CA LEU A 87 -15.31 9.35 4.42
C LEU A 87 -14.98 9.53 2.93
N ALA A 88 -14.03 10.42 2.61
CA ALA A 88 -13.45 10.41 1.27
C ALA A 88 -12.47 9.23 1.15
N CYS A 89 -12.37 8.62 -0.03
CA CYS A 89 -11.50 7.45 -0.25
C CYS A 89 -10.01 7.69 0.08
N ASP A 90 -9.53 8.92 -0.06
CA ASP A 90 -8.17 9.36 0.26
C ASP A 90 -8.02 9.84 1.72
N THR A 91 -9.07 9.77 2.52
CA THR A 91 -9.04 10.18 3.93
C THR A 91 -8.17 9.23 4.71
N ILE A 92 -7.08 9.75 5.27
CA ILE A 92 -6.27 9.01 6.24
C ILE A 92 -7.07 8.86 7.51
N HIS A 93 -7.31 7.61 7.91
CA HIS A 93 -8.07 7.30 9.11
C HIS A 93 -7.31 6.32 9.99
N PHE A 94 -7.28 6.60 11.29
CA PHE A 94 -6.49 5.86 12.29
C PHE A 94 -7.40 5.05 13.20
N SER A 95 -8.38 4.35 12.64
CA SER A 95 -9.15 3.31 13.33
C SER A 95 -8.54 1.94 13.08
N SER A 96 -8.96 0.95 13.87
CA SER A 96 -8.63 -0.46 13.64
C SER A 96 -9.27 -1.01 12.37
N ASP A 97 -10.40 -0.44 11.99
CA ASP A 97 -11.30 -0.94 10.96
C ASP A 97 -12.10 0.18 10.29
N VAL A 98 -12.38 0.00 9.01
CA VAL A 98 -13.11 0.94 8.15
C VAL A 98 -13.91 0.16 7.13
N LEU A 99 -15.10 0.66 6.79
CA LEU A 99 -15.90 0.15 5.68
C LEU A 99 -15.39 0.71 4.35
N CYS A 100 -14.78 -0.16 3.54
CA CYS A 100 -14.34 0.20 2.19
C CYS A 100 -15.23 -0.49 1.14
N GLU A 101 -15.76 0.31 0.22
CA GLU A 101 -16.43 -0.18 -0.99
C GLU A 101 -15.46 -0.07 -2.18
N CYS A 102 -15.01 -1.23 -2.69
CA CYS A 102 -14.04 -1.31 -3.78
C CYS A 102 -14.71 -1.78 -5.07
N GLY A 103 -15.12 -0.83 -5.90
CA GLY A 103 -15.86 -1.06 -7.13
C GLY A 103 -15.07 -0.77 -8.41
N GLY A 104 -15.52 -1.40 -9.50
CA GLY A 104 -14.81 -1.38 -10.77
C GLY A 104 -13.52 -2.18 -10.71
N GLU A 105 -13.23 -2.94 -11.76
CA GLU A 105 -11.83 -3.22 -12.03
C GLU A 105 -11.18 -1.84 -12.21
N LEU A 106 -9.98 -1.61 -11.67
CA LEU A 106 -9.16 -0.54 -12.23
C LEU A 106 -9.07 -0.88 -13.71
N LEU A 107 -9.93 -0.27 -14.53
CA LEU A 107 -9.66 -0.12 -15.93
C LEU A 107 -8.43 0.75 -15.90
N LEU A 108 -7.28 0.07 -15.81
CA LEU A 108 -6.04 0.48 -16.39
C LEU A 108 -6.42 0.79 -17.84
N ARG A 109 -7.00 1.98 -18.06
CA ARG A 109 -6.53 2.80 -19.16
C ARG A 109 -5.03 2.76 -18.91
N PRO A 110 -4.24 2.08 -19.78
CA PRO A 110 -2.81 2.25 -19.69
C PRO A 110 -2.60 3.77 -19.60
N PRO A 111 -1.79 4.24 -18.62
CA PRO A 111 -1.58 5.67 -18.44
C PRO A 111 -1.32 6.26 -19.83
N PRO A 112 -1.98 7.37 -20.20
CA PRO A 112 -1.89 7.90 -21.56
C PRO A 112 -0.42 7.91 -21.94
N SER A 113 -0.04 7.05 -22.90
CA SER A 113 1.33 6.53 -23.02
C SER A 113 2.31 7.59 -22.56
N ALA A 114 2.81 7.44 -21.34
CA ALA A 114 3.85 8.31 -20.87
C ALA A 114 4.90 8.31 -21.98
N PRO A 115 5.46 9.48 -22.37
CA PRO A 115 6.55 9.49 -23.34
C PRO A 115 7.52 8.39 -22.90
N PRO A 116 7.99 7.53 -23.83
CA PRO A 116 8.79 6.36 -23.46
C PRO A 116 9.77 6.79 -22.39
N ARG A 117 9.65 6.21 -21.19
CA ARG A 117 10.60 6.44 -20.12
C ARG A 117 11.95 6.25 -20.79
N PRO A 118 12.87 7.24 -20.77
CA PRO A 118 14.19 7.04 -21.34
C PRO A 118 14.67 5.71 -20.81
N GLU A 119 14.99 4.76 -21.70
CA GLU A 119 15.57 3.47 -21.30
C GLU A 119 16.74 3.84 -20.41
N LEU A 120 16.53 3.60 -19.11
CA LEU A 120 17.49 3.95 -18.10
C LEU A 120 18.65 3.01 -18.37
N PRO A 121 19.84 3.53 -18.69
CA PRO A 121 20.94 2.69 -19.14
C PRO A 121 21.15 1.55 -18.14
N ASP A 122 21.28 0.33 -18.67
CA ASP A 122 21.65 -0.86 -17.91
C ASP A 122 22.76 -0.51 -16.91
N GLY A 123 22.49 -0.72 -15.62
CA GLY A 123 23.43 -0.45 -14.54
C GLY A 123 23.16 0.76 -13.64
N LEU A 124 22.03 1.49 -13.80
CA LEU A 124 21.71 2.54 -12.82
C LEU A 124 21.53 1.96 -11.41
N CYS A 125 20.97 0.77 -11.29
CA CYS A 125 20.78 0.06 -10.03
C CYS A 125 21.54 -1.26 -10.05
N ASP A 126 22.86 -1.18 -10.03
CA ASP A 126 23.70 -2.34 -9.76
C ASP A 126 23.64 -2.65 -8.25
N THR A 127 22.66 -3.47 -7.86
CA THR A 127 22.41 -3.87 -6.48
C THR A 127 23.53 -4.73 -5.90
N THR A 128 24.40 -5.30 -6.75
CA THR A 128 25.57 -6.07 -6.28
C THR A 128 26.62 -5.21 -5.56
N ALA A 129 26.58 -3.90 -5.79
CA ALA A 129 27.43 -2.93 -5.11
C ALA A 129 26.78 -2.35 -3.84
N TRP A 130 25.53 -2.72 -3.52
CA TRP A 130 24.80 -2.19 -2.38
C TRP A 130 25.13 -3.04 -1.13
N PRO A 131 25.18 -2.40 0.06
CA PRO A 131 25.48 -3.13 1.29
C PRO A 131 24.30 -3.97 1.74
N ASP A 132 24.58 -5.03 2.51
CA ASP A 132 23.59 -5.77 3.30
C ASP A 132 22.34 -6.14 2.46
N VAL A 133 22.59 -6.64 1.24
CA VAL A 133 21.55 -7.16 0.33
C VAL A 133 21.46 -8.67 0.51
N GLN A 134 20.30 -9.14 0.96
CA GLN A 134 19.97 -10.56 1.01
C GLN A 134 19.62 -11.07 -0.38
N GLU A 135 18.71 -10.37 -1.06
CA GLU A 135 18.28 -10.71 -2.41
C GLU A 135 18.03 -9.46 -3.26
N ALA A 136 18.39 -9.54 -4.55
CA ALA A 136 18.04 -8.54 -5.53
C ALA A 136 16.67 -8.87 -6.13
N CYS A 137 15.63 -8.17 -5.67
CA CYS A 137 14.23 -8.37 -6.05
C CYS A 137 13.90 -7.78 -7.43
N THR A 138 14.63 -8.23 -8.45
CA THR A 138 14.53 -7.73 -9.84
C THR A 138 13.16 -7.98 -10.49
N GLU A 139 12.38 -8.92 -9.94
CA GLU A 139 10.99 -9.20 -10.34
C GLU A 139 10.03 -8.07 -9.92
N VAL A 140 10.33 -7.36 -8.82
CA VAL A 140 9.58 -6.18 -8.37
C VAL A 140 10.07 -4.95 -9.13
N SER A 141 11.38 -4.69 -9.07
CA SER A 141 12.03 -3.65 -9.85
C SER A 141 13.55 -3.90 -9.92
N PRO A 142 14.26 -3.36 -10.93
CA PRO A 142 15.71 -3.47 -11.01
C PRO A 142 16.45 -2.72 -9.88
N CYS A 143 15.73 -1.93 -9.08
CA CYS A 143 16.26 -1.12 -7.99
C CYS A 143 15.71 -1.54 -6.61
N THR A 144 15.01 -2.66 -6.54
CA THR A 144 14.46 -3.19 -5.29
C THR A 144 15.37 -4.27 -4.75
N VAL A 145 15.67 -4.19 -3.45
CA VAL A 145 16.43 -5.19 -2.73
C VAL A 145 15.71 -5.56 -1.45
N LEU A 146 15.84 -6.83 -1.08
CA LEU A 146 15.60 -7.28 0.27
C LEU A 146 16.85 -6.98 1.10
N VAL A 147 16.70 -6.12 2.11
CA VAL A 147 17.78 -5.65 2.96
C VAL A 147 17.94 -6.58 4.16
N GLU A 148 19.09 -7.24 4.30
CA GLU A 148 19.44 -7.91 5.56
C GLU A 148 19.94 -6.89 6.60
N ASN A 149 19.81 -7.22 7.89
CA ASN A 149 20.25 -6.36 8.98
C ASN A 149 19.66 -4.93 8.92
N PHE A 150 18.40 -4.80 8.49
CA PHE A 150 17.67 -3.55 8.37
C PHE A 150 17.69 -2.66 9.63
N PRO A 151 17.70 -3.19 10.88
CA PRO A 151 17.81 -2.38 12.09
C PRO A 151 19.04 -1.45 12.15
N LYS A 152 20.08 -1.72 11.35
CA LYS A 152 21.25 -0.83 11.19
C LYS A 152 20.91 0.50 10.51
N TYR A 153 19.91 0.48 9.63
CA TYR A 153 19.51 1.58 8.78
C TYR A 153 18.25 2.30 9.27
N GLU A 154 17.49 1.62 10.13
CA GLU A 154 16.23 2.06 10.75
C GLU A 154 15.09 2.26 9.74
N THR A 155 15.36 2.72 8.53
CA THR A 155 14.39 3.10 7.48
C THR A 155 14.96 2.85 6.08
N CYS A 156 14.10 2.68 5.07
CA CYS A 156 14.55 2.59 3.67
C CYS A 156 15.20 3.90 3.19
N ASP A 157 14.82 5.06 3.74
CA ASP A 157 15.54 6.32 3.54
C ASP A 157 16.99 6.21 4.04
N GLY A 158 17.21 5.65 5.23
CA GLY A 158 18.53 5.41 5.79
C GLY A 158 19.35 4.44 4.95
N TYR A 159 18.75 3.34 4.52
CA TYR A 159 19.38 2.34 3.66
C TYR A 159 19.79 2.93 2.30
N CYS A 160 18.84 3.52 1.58
CA CYS A 160 19.10 4.09 0.27
C CYS A 160 20.12 5.23 0.35
N ALA A 161 20.05 6.08 1.39
CA ALA A 161 21.04 7.14 1.60
C ALA A 161 22.46 6.58 1.83
N TYR A 162 22.57 5.46 2.55
CA TYR A 162 23.86 4.77 2.72
C TYR A 162 24.39 4.23 1.38
N ALA A 163 23.51 3.69 0.53
CA ALA A 163 23.84 3.27 -0.83
C ALA A 163 24.11 4.46 -1.79
N GLY A 164 24.04 5.71 -1.31
CA GLY A 164 24.25 6.93 -2.11
C GLY A 164 23.06 7.30 -3.00
N ARG A 165 21.87 6.78 -2.68
CA ARG A 165 20.65 6.82 -3.48
C ARG A 165 19.51 7.46 -2.68
N ALA A 166 18.40 7.77 -3.35
CA ALA A 166 17.19 8.20 -2.69
C ALA A 166 16.18 7.05 -2.66
N CYS A 167 15.43 6.92 -1.56
CA CYS A 167 14.32 5.98 -1.52
C CYS A 167 13.19 6.46 -2.45
N THR A 168 12.71 5.57 -3.32
CA THR A 168 11.58 5.83 -4.23
C THR A 168 10.34 5.06 -3.83
N ALA A 169 10.51 3.90 -3.20
CA ALA A 169 9.45 3.13 -2.58
C ALA A 169 10.04 2.25 -1.46
N ALA A 170 9.19 1.87 -0.52
CA ALA A 170 9.52 0.95 0.56
C ALA A 170 8.35 0.00 0.74
N PHE A 171 8.65 -1.26 1.01
CA PHE A 171 7.65 -2.31 1.19
C PHE A 171 8.04 -3.16 2.38
N GLU A 172 7.02 -3.55 3.12
CA GLU A 172 7.12 -4.52 4.18
C GLU A 172 6.91 -5.93 3.60
N GLU A 173 7.59 -6.89 4.20
CA GLU A 173 7.65 -8.29 3.79
C GLU A 173 7.73 -9.15 5.05
N ASP A 174 6.97 -10.23 5.10
CA ASP A 174 6.83 -11.09 6.30
C ASP A 174 7.51 -12.47 6.17
N ASP A 175 8.06 -12.82 5.00
CA ASP A 175 8.43 -14.20 4.62
C ASP A 175 9.89 -14.37 4.11
N ASP A 176 10.78 -13.39 4.34
CA ASP A 176 12.18 -13.34 3.86
C ASP A 176 12.25 -13.50 2.32
N ASP A 177 11.30 -12.90 1.60
CA ASP A 177 11.15 -13.07 0.16
C ASP A 177 10.90 -11.75 -0.61
N CYS A 178 10.93 -11.85 -1.93
CA CYS A 178 10.76 -10.69 -2.80
C CYS A 178 9.29 -10.36 -3.11
N VAL A 179 8.35 -10.76 -2.24
CA VAL A 179 6.93 -10.47 -2.37
C VAL A 179 6.57 -9.35 -1.38
N PRO A 180 6.18 -8.16 -1.87
CA PRO A 180 5.77 -7.09 -0.98
C PRO A 180 4.37 -7.38 -0.39
N ASP A 181 4.28 -7.44 0.94
CA ASP A 181 3.02 -7.59 1.67
C ASP A 181 2.27 -6.24 1.80
N GLY A 182 3.02 -5.15 1.97
CA GLY A 182 2.44 -3.81 2.07
C GLY A 182 3.38 -2.70 1.63
N ALA A 183 2.88 -1.69 0.91
CA ALA A 183 3.66 -0.49 0.64
C ALA A 183 3.73 0.39 1.90
N MET A 184 4.94 0.83 2.26
CA MET A 184 5.17 1.69 3.40
C MET A 184 5.94 2.96 3.00
N LYS A 185 5.99 3.93 3.92
CA LYS A 185 6.75 5.17 3.71
C LYS A 185 8.24 4.89 3.83
N CYS A 186 9.05 5.55 3.01
CA CYS A 186 10.51 5.42 3.04
C CYS A 186 11.14 5.72 4.42
N ASN A 187 10.52 6.60 5.20
CA ASN A 187 10.97 6.99 6.53
C ASN A 187 10.32 6.19 7.66
N TYR A 188 9.56 5.14 7.33
CA TYR A 188 8.88 4.32 8.31
C TYR A 188 9.91 3.45 9.05
N PRO A 189 9.99 3.55 10.40
CA PRO A 189 10.90 2.73 11.17
C PRO A 189 10.33 1.33 11.35
N LEU A 190 11.13 0.31 11.04
CA LEU A 190 10.79 -1.09 11.34
C LEU A 190 11.66 -1.61 12.47
N ASP A 191 11.03 -2.35 13.38
CA ASP A 191 11.72 -3.17 14.39
C ASP A 191 12.03 -4.57 13.84
N SER A 192 11.54 -4.90 12.63
CA SER A 192 11.84 -6.15 11.93
C SER A 192 13.27 -6.18 11.40
N SER A 193 13.74 -7.39 11.09
CA SER A 193 15.10 -7.69 10.62
C SER A 193 15.43 -7.17 9.23
N ASP A 194 14.39 -6.89 8.44
CA ASP A 194 14.42 -6.83 6.99
C ASP A 194 13.29 -5.96 6.41
N ALA A 195 13.48 -5.54 5.16
CA ALA A 195 12.55 -4.71 4.41
C ALA A 195 12.89 -4.73 2.92
N LEU A 196 11.88 -4.57 2.07
CA LEU A 196 12.07 -4.32 0.64
C LEU A 196 12.24 -2.82 0.38
N CYS A 197 13.45 -2.39 0.01
CA CYS A 197 13.73 -0.99 -0.31
C CYS A 197 13.97 -0.79 -1.80
N GLU A 198 13.22 0.11 -2.43
CA GLU A 198 13.48 0.59 -3.79
C GLU A 198 14.29 1.89 -3.74
N CYS A 199 15.52 1.85 -4.28
CA CYS A 199 16.41 3.00 -4.27
C CYS A 199 16.68 3.54 -5.68
N GLY A 200 16.23 4.76 -5.97
CA GLY A 200 16.37 5.42 -7.26
C GLY A 200 17.21 6.71 -7.23
N GLY A 201 17.73 7.08 -8.41
CA GLY A 201 18.48 8.32 -8.61
C GLY A 201 19.82 8.38 -7.85
N GLU A 202 20.61 9.43 -8.13
CA GLU A 202 21.73 9.79 -7.26
C GLU A 202 21.20 10.70 -6.15
N SER A 203 21.47 10.38 -4.89
CA SER A 203 21.08 11.25 -3.78
C SER A 203 21.81 12.58 -3.91
N LEU A 204 21.08 13.67 -4.17
CA LEU A 204 21.63 15.02 -4.05
C LEU A 204 21.93 15.40 -2.60
N LEU A 205 21.56 14.54 -1.64
CA LEU A 205 21.93 14.64 -0.23
C LEU A 205 23.15 13.76 0.01
N ARG A 206 24.31 14.41 -0.06
CA ARG A 206 25.61 13.88 0.34
C ARG A 206 25.50 13.05 1.63
N PRO A 207 26.09 11.84 1.69
CA PRO A 207 25.95 10.96 2.85
C PRO A 207 26.42 11.64 4.14
N PRO A 208 25.83 11.32 5.30
CA PRO A 208 26.37 11.74 6.58
C PRO A 208 27.81 11.25 6.72
N PRO A 209 28.72 12.02 7.32
CA PRO A 209 30.09 11.56 7.53
C PRO A 209 30.05 10.25 8.32
N SER A 210 30.80 9.25 7.84
CA SER A 210 30.95 7.97 8.55
C SER A 210 31.24 8.23 10.03
N PRO A 211 30.63 7.46 10.96
CA PRO A 211 31.07 7.51 12.35
C PRO A 211 32.58 7.25 12.37
N PRO A 212 33.37 8.02 13.15
CA PRO A 212 34.81 7.83 13.19
C PRO A 212 35.08 6.36 13.57
N LEU A 213 35.90 5.68 12.76
CA LEU A 213 36.44 4.38 13.11
C LEU A 213 36.91 4.46 14.56
N ALA A 214 36.35 3.60 15.41
CA ALA A 214 36.80 3.46 16.78
C ALA A 214 38.33 3.28 16.76
N PRO A 215 39.09 4.01 17.60
CA PRO A 215 40.53 3.86 17.68
C PRO A 215 40.86 2.39 17.91
N GLY A 216 41.70 1.84 17.03
CA GLY A 216 42.03 0.43 16.95
C GLY A 216 42.25 -0.22 18.32
N ILE A 217 41.49 -1.27 18.57
CA ILE A 217 41.85 -2.24 19.60
C ILE A 217 43.18 -2.87 19.13
N PRO A 218 44.26 -2.79 19.92
CA PRO A 218 45.52 -3.43 19.55
C PRO A 218 45.31 -4.93 19.44
N GLU A 219 45.82 -5.51 18.36
CA GLU A 219 45.77 -6.93 18.07
C GLU A 219 46.28 -7.76 19.26
N GLY A 220 45.34 -8.36 19.98
CA GLY A 220 45.58 -9.30 21.06
C GLY A 220 44.67 -10.49 20.85
N GLY A 221 45.18 -11.50 20.16
CA GLY A 221 44.41 -12.70 19.81
C GLY A 221 43.79 -13.39 21.03
N CYS A 222 42.58 -13.89 20.85
CA CYS A 222 41.95 -14.81 21.80
C CYS A 222 42.75 -16.12 21.83
N ASN A 223 43.66 -16.28 22.80
CA ASN A 223 44.25 -17.57 23.14
C ASN A 223 43.43 -18.22 24.25
N SER A 224 42.86 -19.39 23.97
CA SER A 224 41.98 -20.18 24.85
C SER A 224 42.67 -20.84 26.06
N THR A 225 43.80 -20.30 26.55
CA THR A 225 44.64 -20.99 27.57
C THR A 225 44.71 -20.26 28.93
N THR A 226 43.96 -19.18 29.16
CA THR A 226 43.92 -18.54 30.49
C THR A 226 42.51 -18.14 30.88
N TRP A 227 41.76 -19.07 31.46
CA TRP A 227 40.65 -18.79 32.34
C TRP A 227 41.12 -19.05 33.78
N PRO A 228 41.08 -18.08 34.70
CA PRO A 228 41.19 -18.37 36.13
C PRO A 228 39.87 -18.96 36.63
N ASP A 229 39.97 -20.06 37.38
CA ASP A 229 38.85 -20.62 38.13
C ASP A 229 38.30 -19.58 39.13
N VAL A 230 37.03 -19.18 38.95
CA VAL A 230 36.16 -18.63 40.00
C VAL A 230 34.74 -19.13 39.83
#